data_AF-A0A936IIV6-F1
#
_entry.id   AF-A0A936IIV6-F1
#
_cell.length_a   1.000
_cell.length_b   1.000
_cell.length_c   1.000
_cell.angle_alpha   90.00
_cell.angle_beta   90.00
_cell.angle_gamma   90.00
#
_symmetry.space_group_name_H-M   'P 1'
#
loop_
_entity.id
_entity.type
_entity.pdbx_description
1 polymer ?
#
loop_
_entity_poly.entity_id
_entity_poly.type
_entity_poly.pdbx_seq_one_letter_code
_entity_poly.pdbx_strand_id
1 'polypeptide(L)'
;MFGHVKGAFTGAESVRKGLLGNADGGILFLDEVQDLPMGVQRKLIRFLQDRHRRYRQVGGDKELSVDVEVVCASNMPIADLAERLAPDLFDRLSHLIVTVPPLRDCRDDLVDDWARESGESA
;
A
#
# COMPACT_ATOMS: atom_id res chain seq x y z
N MET A 1 -5.64 3.06 -7.91
CA MET A 1 -4.27 3.37 -7.47
C MET A 1 -3.55 4.41 -8.35
N PHE A 2 -3.25 4.14 -9.62
CA PHE A 2 -2.41 5.04 -10.46
C PHE A 2 -3.14 6.25 -11.09
N GLY A 3 -4.46 6.34 -10.96
CA GLY A 3 -5.24 7.34 -11.67
C GLY A 3 -5.42 7.02 -13.15
N HIS A 4 -6.15 7.87 -13.88
CA HIS A 4 -6.40 7.74 -15.31
C HIS A 4 -6.52 9.11 -15.98
N VAL A 5 -6.19 9.17 -17.25
CA VAL A 5 -6.49 10.32 -18.11
C VAL A 5 -7.90 10.18 -18.71
N LYS A 6 -8.46 11.30 -19.20
CA LYS A 6 -9.73 11.28 -19.91
C LYS A 6 -9.63 10.37 -21.15
N GLY A 7 -10.62 9.52 -21.36
CA GLY A 7 -10.68 8.60 -22.51
C GLY A 7 -9.84 7.33 -22.39
N ALA A 8 -9.23 7.06 -21.22
CA ALA A 8 -8.40 5.87 -21.01
C ALA A 8 -9.17 4.53 -21.09
N PHE A 9 -10.48 4.55 -20.82
CA PHE A 9 -11.42 3.43 -20.95
C PHE A 9 -12.85 3.97 -21.04
N THR A 10 -13.82 3.13 -21.37
CA THR A 10 -15.25 3.51 -21.44
C THR A 10 -15.72 4.06 -20.08
N GLY A 11 -16.14 5.33 -20.04
CA GLY A 11 -16.54 6.02 -18.80
C GLY A 11 -15.45 6.88 -18.14
N ALA A 12 -14.25 6.99 -18.71
CA ALA A 12 -13.21 7.90 -18.24
C ALA A 12 -13.49 9.35 -18.70
N GLU A 13 -14.48 10.02 -18.09
CA GLU A 13 -14.96 11.34 -18.50
C GLU A 13 -14.03 12.50 -18.08
N SER A 14 -13.19 12.28 -17.06
CA SER A 14 -12.26 13.28 -16.50
C SER A 14 -10.93 12.65 -16.09
N VAL A 15 -9.93 13.48 -15.81
CA VAL A 15 -8.63 13.04 -15.29
C VAL A 15 -8.73 12.80 -13.78
N ARG A 16 -8.22 11.67 -13.28
CA ARG A 16 -8.08 11.40 -11.85
C ARG A 16 -6.61 11.19 -11.47
N LYS A 17 -6.12 11.94 -10.46
CA LYS A 17 -4.74 11.87 -9.95
C LYS A 17 -4.35 10.47 -9.45
N GLY A 18 -5.29 9.77 -8.82
CA GLY A 18 -5.06 8.45 -8.22
C GLY A 18 -4.52 8.53 -6.79
N LEU A 19 -4.42 7.37 -6.13
CA LEU A 19 -3.95 7.24 -4.76
C LEU A 19 -2.49 7.67 -4.61
N LEU A 20 -1.62 7.28 -5.56
CA LEU A 20 -0.21 7.64 -5.52
C LEU A 20 -0.01 9.15 -5.52
N GLY A 21 -0.58 9.86 -6.49
CA GLY A 21 -0.44 11.31 -6.52
C GLY A 21 -1.17 12.02 -5.36
N ASN A 22 -2.18 11.40 -4.74
CA ASN A 22 -2.78 11.96 -3.53
C ASN A 22 -1.88 11.79 -2.29
N ALA A 23 -1.01 10.78 -2.27
CA ALA A 23 -0.09 10.48 -1.18
C ALA A 23 1.29 11.13 -1.34
N ASP A 24 1.42 12.08 -2.27
CA ASP A 24 2.68 12.82 -2.50
C ASP A 24 3.12 13.59 -1.24
N GLY A 25 4.36 13.40 -0.84
CA GLY A 25 4.95 13.84 0.43
C GLY A 25 4.55 13.03 1.65
N GLY A 26 3.90 11.86 1.50
CA GLY A 26 3.30 11.11 2.61
C GLY A 26 3.49 9.59 2.51
N ILE A 27 2.48 8.84 2.97
CA ILE A 27 2.48 7.37 3.00
C ILE A 27 1.33 6.83 2.15
N LEU A 28 1.62 5.82 1.33
CA LEU A 28 0.64 4.93 0.72
C LEU A 28 0.53 3.67 1.56
N PHE A 29 -0.54 3.57 2.34
CA PHE A 29 -0.88 2.34 3.08
C PHE A 29 -1.69 1.39 2.20
N LEU A 30 -1.25 0.14 2.11
CA LEU A 30 -1.91 -0.93 1.38
C LEU A 30 -2.29 -2.05 2.34
N ASP A 31 -3.57 -2.12 2.68
CA ASP A 31 -4.11 -3.25 3.42
C ASP A 31 -4.33 -4.45 2.50
N GLU A 32 -4.28 -5.65 3.08
CA GLU A 32 -4.48 -6.93 2.39
C GLU A 32 -3.69 -7.03 1.07
N VAL A 33 -2.37 -6.75 1.13
CA VAL A 33 -1.51 -6.65 -0.06
C VAL A 33 -1.53 -7.91 -0.93
N GLN A 34 -1.83 -9.07 -0.33
CA GLN A 34 -1.99 -10.35 -1.01
C GLN A 34 -3.13 -10.39 -2.04
N ASP A 35 -4.13 -9.52 -1.89
CA ASP A 35 -5.33 -9.50 -2.73
C ASP A 35 -5.21 -8.52 -3.91
N LEU A 36 -4.06 -7.86 -4.04
CA LEU A 36 -3.76 -7.03 -5.19
C LEU A 36 -3.76 -7.87 -6.48
N PRO A 37 -4.56 -7.50 -7.50
CA PRO A 37 -4.55 -8.19 -8.79
C PRO A 37 -3.16 -8.17 -9.44
N MET A 38 -2.81 -9.21 -10.19
CA MET A 38 -1.48 -9.34 -10.79
C MET A 38 -1.06 -8.15 -11.67
N GLY A 39 -2.02 -7.53 -12.37
CA GLY A 39 -1.75 -6.32 -13.15
C GLY A 39 -1.35 -5.12 -12.28
N VAL A 40 -1.87 -5.04 -11.05
CA VAL A 40 -1.53 -4.00 -10.07
C VAL A 40 -0.15 -4.27 -9.46
N GLN A 41 0.12 -5.52 -9.07
CA GLN A 41 1.43 -5.94 -8.56
C GLN A 41 2.56 -5.61 -9.55
N ARG A 42 2.39 -5.92 -10.85
CA ARG A 42 3.37 -5.55 -11.89
C ARG A 42 3.63 -4.06 -11.99
N LYS A 43 2.61 -3.23 -11.79
CA LYS A 43 2.78 -1.77 -11.81
C LYS A 43 3.47 -1.27 -10.54
N LEU A 44 3.20 -1.89 -9.39
CA LEU A 44 3.92 -1.58 -8.13
C LEU A 44 5.40 -1.95 -8.23
N ILE A 45 5.73 -3.11 -8.80
CA ILE A 45 7.14 -3.49 -9.03
C ILE A 45 7.85 -2.41 -9.84
N ARG A 46 7.26 -1.96 -10.96
CA ARG A 46 7.84 -0.88 -11.79
C ARG A 46 7.96 0.44 -11.04
N PHE A 47 6.97 0.77 -10.22
CA PHE A 47 6.97 1.97 -9.40
C PHE A 47 8.09 1.96 -8.34
N LEU A 48 8.27 0.82 -7.66
CA LEU A 48 9.28 0.61 -6.62
C LEU A 48 10.69 0.35 -7.17
N GLN A 49 10.83 0.04 -8.47
CA GLN A 49 12.12 -0.09 -9.15
C GLN A 49 12.85 1.23 -9.29
N ASP A 50 12.11 2.32 -9.46
CA ASP A 50 12.66 3.62 -9.77
C ASP A 50 12.97 4.39 -8.48
N ARG A 51 14.22 4.86 -8.34
CA ARG A 51 14.59 5.76 -7.22
C ARG A 51 13.76 7.03 -7.16
N HIS A 52 13.19 7.46 -8.29
CA HIS A 52 12.34 8.64 -8.39
C HIS A 52 10.84 8.31 -8.30
N ARG A 53 10.47 7.06 -7.96
CA ARG A 53 9.08 6.61 -7.76
C ARG A 53 8.17 7.10 -8.89
N ARG A 54 8.57 6.79 -10.13
CA ARG A 54 7.87 7.24 -11.33
C ARG A 54 6.71 6.33 -11.70
N TYR A 55 5.61 6.91 -12.15
CA TYR A 55 4.45 6.18 -12.64
C TYR A 55 3.75 6.90 -13.77
N ARG A 56 2.89 6.16 -14.49
CA ARG A 56 1.99 6.72 -15.50
C ARG A 56 0.55 6.43 -15.10
N GLN A 57 -0.31 7.42 -15.36
CA GLN A 57 -1.75 7.21 -15.27
C GLN A 57 -2.20 6.23 -16.35
N VAL A 58 -3.29 5.51 -16.10
CA VAL A 58 -3.87 4.61 -17.11
C VAL A 58 -4.29 5.44 -18.34
N GLY A 59 -3.86 4.99 -19.52
CA GLY A 59 -4.11 5.68 -20.80
C GLY A 59 -3.23 6.91 -21.07
N GLY A 60 -2.36 7.28 -20.13
CA GLY A 60 -1.42 8.39 -20.27
C GLY A 60 -0.02 7.93 -20.69
N ASP A 61 0.66 8.77 -21.45
CA ASP A 61 2.07 8.61 -21.87
C ASP A 61 3.04 9.38 -20.96
N LYS A 62 2.55 10.42 -20.27
CA LYS A 62 3.34 11.24 -19.35
C LYS A 62 3.76 10.48 -18.09
N GLU A 63 5.06 10.48 -17.82
CA GLU A 63 5.61 10.04 -16.54
C GLU A 63 5.46 11.13 -15.47
N LEU A 64 4.99 10.71 -14.30
CA LEU A 64 4.84 11.51 -13.09
C LEU A 64 5.78 10.94 -12.03
N SER A 65 6.38 11.81 -11.23
CA SER A 65 7.17 11.42 -10.05
C SER A 65 6.38 11.78 -8.80
N VAL A 66 6.54 11.00 -7.73
CA VAL A 66 5.91 11.23 -6.42
C VAL A 66 6.89 10.85 -5.33
N ASP A 67 6.95 11.62 -4.25
CA ASP A 67 7.69 11.22 -3.06
C ASP A 67 6.72 10.60 -2.06
N VAL A 68 6.74 9.27 -1.88
CA VAL A 68 5.74 8.59 -1.04
C VAL A 68 6.34 7.33 -0.45
N GLU A 69 6.20 7.11 0.85
CA GLU A 69 6.60 5.86 1.49
C GLU A 69 5.50 4.80 1.35
N VAL A 70 5.87 3.53 1.13
CA VAL A 70 4.89 2.46 0.93
C VAL A 70 4.90 1.57 2.16
N VAL A 71 3.74 1.45 2.80
CA VAL A 71 3.54 0.56 3.96
C VAL A 71 2.46 -0.45 3.58
N CYS A 72 2.75 -1.73 3.78
CA CYS A 72 1.82 -2.81 3.46
C CYS A 72 1.44 -3.59 4.71
N ALA A 73 0.21 -4.07 4.75
CA ALA A 73 -0.28 -4.98 5.76
C ALA A 73 -0.81 -6.28 5.14
N SER A 74 -0.71 -7.36 5.90
CA SER A 74 -1.31 -8.65 5.58
C SER A 74 -1.63 -9.39 6.87
N ASN A 75 -2.69 -10.18 6.83
CA ASN A 75 -3.04 -11.14 7.89
C ASN A 75 -2.44 -12.53 7.63
N MET A 76 -1.77 -12.74 6.49
CA MET A 76 -1.14 -14.01 6.17
C MET A 76 0.20 -14.18 6.89
N PRO A 77 0.56 -15.42 7.29
CA PRO A 77 1.93 -15.74 7.66
C PRO A 77 2.91 -15.33 6.56
N ILE A 78 4.11 -14.91 6.95
CA ILE A 78 5.09 -14.37 6.00
C ILE A 78 5.49 -15.38 4.90
N ALA A 79 5.53 -16.68 5.24
CA ALA A 79 5.83 -17.74 4.29
C ALA A 79 4.75 -17.84 3.19
N ASP A 80 3.48 -17.83 3.58
CA ASP A 80 2.35 -17.90 2.65
C ASP A 80 2.26 -16.61 1.80
N LEU A 81 2.56 -15.46 2.41
CA LEU A 81 2.58 -14.18 1.71
C LEU A 81 3.66 -14.16 0.62
N ALA A 82 4.82 -14.77 0.87
CA ALA A 82 5.90 -14.89 -0.11
C ALA A 82 5.50 -15.74 -1.33
N GLU A 83 4.67 -16.77 -1.14
CA GLU A 83 4.14 -17.58 -2.24
C GLU A 83 3.00 -16.87 -3.00
N ARG A 84 2.22 -16.05 -2.30
CA ARG A 84 1.03 -15.39 -2.85
C ARG A 84 1.36 -14.16 -3.69
N LEU A 85 2.39 -13.41 -3.31
CA LEU A 85 2.86 -12.25 -4.06
C LEU A 85 3.80 -12.65 -5.20
N ALA A 86 3.89 -11.80 -6.22
CA ALA A 86 4.98 -11.93 -7.20
C ALA A 86 6.33 -11.84 -6.46
N PRO A 87 7.30 -12.74 -6.71
CA PRO A 87 8.56 -12.78 -5.96
C PRO A 87 9.29 -11.43 -5.92
N ASP A 88 9.37 -10.74 -7.06
CA ASP A 88 9.96 -9.39 -7.16
C ASP A 88 9.22 -8.33 -6.34
N LEU A 89 7.91 -8.47 -6.13
CA LEU A 89 7.16 -7.54 -5.30
C LEU A 89 7.40 -7.84 -3.83
N PHE A 90 7.37 -9.11 -3.44
CA PHE A 90 7.65 -9.54 -2.07
C PHE A 90 9.03 -9.06 -1.63
N ASP A 91 10.08 -9.32 -2.43
CA ASP A 91 11.46 -8.90 -2.15
C ASP A 91 11.58 -7.39 -1.89
N ARG A 92 10.87 -6.58 -2.69
CA ARG A 92 10.87 -5.11 -2.55
C ARG A 92 10.14 -4.60 -1.30
N LEU A 93 9.03 -5.25 -0.94
CA LEU A 93 8.21 -4.83 0.20
C LEU A 93 8.77 -5.33 1.53
N SER A 94 9.46 -6.47 1.52
CA SER A 94 9.91 -7.20 2.73
C SER A 94 11.24 -6.71 3.30
N HIS A 95 11.76 -5.56 2.85
CA HIS A 95 12.97 -4.94 3.39
C HIS A 95 12.89 -4.68 4.91
N LEU A 96 11.72 -4.31 5.42
CA LEU A 96 11.44 -4.16 6.84
C LEU A 96 10.10 -4.83 7.15
N ILE A 97 10.12 -5.83 8.03
CA ILE A 97 8.94 -6.57 8.44
C ILE A 97 8.70 -6.30 9.92
N VAL A 98 7.49 -5.87 10.24
CA VAL A 98 7.02 -5.69 11.61
C VAL A 98 5.90 -6.70 11.87
N THR A 99 6.13 -7.63 12.79
CA THR A 99 5.12 -8.58 13.23
C THR A 99 4.34 -7.96 14.38
N VAL A 100 3.05 -7.72 14.17
CA VAL A 100 2.16 -7.20 15.22
C VAL A 100 1.65 -8.37 16.06
N PRO A 101 1.87 -8.40 17.38
CA PRO A 101 1.35 -9.46 18.24
C PRO A 101 -0.20 -9.38 18.29
N PRO A 102 -0.89 -10.53 18.42
CA PRO A 102 -2.33 -10.51 18.62
C PRO A 102 -2.67 -9.95 20.01
N LEU A 103 -3.82 -9.29 20.14
CA LEU A 103 -4.25 -8.65 21.40
C LEU A 103 -4.23 -9.57 22.63
N ARG A 104 -4.43 -10.88 22.45
CA ARG A 104 -4.37 -11.88 23.54
C ARG A 104 -3.00 -12.02 24.19
N ASP A 105 -1.94 -11.57 23.52
CA ASP A 105 -0.55 -11.59 23.99
C ASP A 105 -0.14 -10.23 24.58
N CYS A 106 -0.95 -9.17 24.42
CA CYS A 106 -0.73 -7.83 24.94
C CYS A 106 -1.67 -7.49 26.10
N ARG A 107 -2.05 -8.48 26.93
CA ARG A 107 -3.11 -8.30 27.95
C ARG A 107 -2.82 -7.20 28.95
N ASP A 108 -1.55 -7.01 29.29
CA ASP A 108 -1.11 -6.03 30.28
C ASP A 108 -1.29 -4.59 29.77
N ASP A 109 -1.24 -4.37 28.45
CA ASP A 109 -1.43 -3.06 27.82
C ASP A 109 -2.93 -2.71 27.64
N LEU A 110 -3.82 -3.71 27.65
CA LEU A 110 -5.24 -3.52 27.32
C LEU A 110 -5.98 -2.58 28.27
N VAL A 111 -5.63 -2.57 29.56
CA VAL A 111 -6.31 -1.73 30.55
C VAL A 111 -5.97 -0.26 30.31
N ASP A 112 -4.70 0.04 30.07
CA ASP A 112 -4.22 1.40 29.80
C ASP A 112 -4.70 1.90 28.43
N ASP A 113 -4.67 1.04 27.40
CA ASP A 113 -5.17 1.37 26.07
C ASP A 113 -6.68 1.64 26.09
N TRP A 114 -7.46 0.81 26.79
CA TRP A 114 -8.90 0.99 26.91
C TRP A 114 -9.25 2.31 27.61
N ALA A 115 -8.57 2.64 28.70
CA ALA A 115 -8.79 3.91 29.41
C ALA A 115 -8.45 5.14 28.54
N ARG A 116 -7.43 5.03 27.68
CA ARG A 116 -7.06 6.11 26.75
C ARG A 116 -8.09 6.30 25.63
N GLU A 117 -8.63 5.21 25.09
CA GLU A 117 -9.62 5.28 24.00
C GLU A 117 -11.03 5.62 24.47
N SER A 118 -11.45 5.11 25.63
CA SER A 118 -12.81 5.33 26.15
C SER A 118 -13.01 6.75 26.71
N GLY A 119 -11.92 7.47 26.97
CA GLY A 119 -11.97 8.76 27.67
C GLY A 119 -12.34 8.65 29.15
N GLU A 120 -12.50 7.42 29.67
CA GLU A 120 -12.65 7.16 31.09
C GLU A 120 -11.26 7.09 31.72
N SER A 121 -10.88 8.15 32.43
CA SER A 121 -9.67 8.09 33.28
C SER A 121 -9.87 7.02 34.35
N ALA A 122 -8.91 6.10 34.45
CA ALA A 122 -8.84 5.08 35.50
C ALA A 122 -8.82 5.70 36.91
#